data_AF-A0A351J6R5-F1
#
_entry.id   AF-A0A351J6R5-F1
#
_cell.length_a   1.000
_cell.length_b   1.000
_cell.length_c   1.000
_cell.angle_alpha   90.00
_cell.angle_beta   90.00
_cell.angle_gamma   90.00
#
_symmetry.space_group_name_H-M   'P 1'
#
loop_
_entity.id
_entity.type
_entity.pdbx_description
1 polymer ?
#
loop_
_entity_poly.entity_id
_entity_poly.type
_entity_poly.pdbx_seq_one_letter_code
_entity_poly.pdbx_strand_id
1 'polypeptide(L)'
;MEKEKDVLSIVIIALLIVISATGVLSSDFSKSYEVANQYGDMVKMYGNGIYAHDSYFAAPIFIGTDFMILFIFVPLFLYTYFQNAKGSNNSTKLKLMSVYSVAFYYAASLSFGVTYNRYHLLYIGLFTCTLFGLFSIMRKI
;
A
#
# COMPACT_ATOMS: atom_id res chain seq x y z
N MET A 1 -11.14 25.96 -16.28
CA MET A 1 -11.26 24.93 -15.22
C MET A 1 -9.91 24.27 -15.10
N GLU A 2 -9.16 24.73 -14.12
CA GLU A 2 -7.73 24.58 -14.01
C GLU A 2 -7.31 23.12 -13.83
N LYS A 3 -6.16 22.79 -14.39
CA LYS A 3 -5.38 21.60 -14.03
C LYS A 3 -5.01 21.70 -12.54
N GLU A 4 -5.94 21.41 -11.64
CA GLU A 4 -5.55 20.89 -10.33
C GLU A 4 -4.82 19.58 -10.64
N LYS A 5 -3.48 19.68 -10.77
CA LYS A 5 -2.63 18.51 -10.64
C LYS A 5 -3.07 17.88 -9.33
N ASP A 6 -3.61 16.68 -9.41
CA ASP A 6 -4.22 16.02 -8.27
C ASP A 6 -3.11 15.66 -7.29
N VAL A 7 -2.74 16.66 -6.45
CA VAL A 7 -1.64 16.59 -5.48
C VAL A 7 -1.81 15.33 -4.62
N LEU A 8 -3.05 14.96 -4.36
CA LEU A 8 -3.42 13.74 -3.66
C LEU A 8 -2.93 12.48 -4.38
N SER A 9 -3.17 12.35 -5.69
CA SER A 9 -2.66 11.23 -6.50
C SER A 9 -1.13 11.13 -6.42
N ILE A 10 -0.43 12.27 -6.46
CA ILE A 10 1.04 12.32 -6.37
C ILE A 10 1.52 11.86 -4.99
N VAL A 11 0.88 12.35 -3.92
CA VAL A 11 1.19 11.96 -2.53
C VAL A 11 0.96 10.46 -2.34
N ILE A 12 -0.15 9.91 -2.86
CA ILE A 12 -0.45 8.47 -2.80
C ILE A 12 0.64 7.67 -3.50
N ILE A 13 1.01 8.03 -4.72
CA ILE A 13 2.06 7.33 -5.49
C ILE A 13 3.39 7.37 -4.74
N ALA A 14 3.77 8.52 -4.17
CA ALA A 14 4.99 8.64 -3.39
C ALA A 14 4.97 7.76 -2.13
N LEU A 15 3.85 7.75 -1.40
CA LEU A 15 3.68 6.88 -0.22
C LEU A 15 3.72 5.40 -0.60
N LEU A 16 3.04 5.00 -1.68
CA LEU A 16 3.08 3.62 -2.20
C LEU A 16 4.52 3.19 -2.48
N ILE A 17 5.32 4.03 -3.15
CA ILE A 17 6.73 3.73 -3.45
C ILE A 17 7.54 3.59 -2.15
N VAL A 18 7.44 4.54 -1.22
CA VAL A 18 8.23 4.52 0.02
C VAL A 18 7.91 3.30 0.86
N ILE A 19 6.62 3.00 1.05
CA ILE A 19 6.18 1.86 1.87
C ILE A 19 6.59 0.55 1.20
N SER A 20 6.21 0.33 -0.06
CA SER A 20 6.49 -0.93 -0.75
C SER A 20 7.97 -1.16 -1.00
N ALA A 21 8.77 -0.14 -1.30
CA ALA A 21 10.22 -0.28 -1.42
C ALA A 21 10.85 -0.70 -0.08
N THR A 22 10.42 -0.11 1.04
CA THR A 22 10.93 -0.51 2.37
C THR A 22 10.51 -1.94 2.72
N GLY A 23 9.28 -2.33 2.37
CA GLY A 23 8.77 -3.68 2.55
C GLY A 23 9.55 -4.71 1.74
N VAL A 24 9.82 -4.44 0.46
CA VAL A 24 10.69 -5.27 -0.40
C VAL A 24 12.09 -5.39 0.19
N LEU A 25 12.68 -4.29 0.66
CA LEU A 25 14.00 -4.29 1.31
C LEU A 25 14.03 -5.01 2.66
N SER A 26 12.88 -5.35 3.23
CA SER A 26 12.78 -6.17 4.44
C SER A 26 12.99 -7.66 4.18
N SER A 27 13.24 -8.07 2.93
CA SER A 27 13.46 -9.47 2.51
C SER A 27 14.78 -10.06 3.04
N ASP A 28 14.79 -10.57 4.27
CA ASP A 28 15.88 -11.37 4.84
C ASP A 28 15.31 -12.43 5.78
N PHE A 29 15.42 -13.69 5.37
CA PHE A 29 14.86 -14.84 6.09
C PHE A 29 15.81 -15.40 7.16
N SER A 30 17.04 -14.88 7.27
CA SER A 30 18.06 -15.40 8.19
C SER A 30 17.83 -14.99 9.65
N LYS A 31 17.00 -13.97 9.90
CA LYS A 31 16.82 -13.35 11.23
C LYS A 31 15.59 -13.85 12.00
N SER A 32 14.97 -14.94 11.55
CA SER A 32 13.78 -15.49 12.21
C SER A 32 14.08 -15.96 13.63
N TYR A 33 13.12 -15.80 14.54
CA TYR A 33 13.21 -16.23 15.94
C TYR A 33 11.88 -16.84 16.41
N GLU A 34 11.86 -17.56 17.52
CA GLU A 34 10.64 -18.15 18.07
C GLU A 34 10.20 -17.42 19.35
N VAL A 35 8.88 -17.25 19.51
CA VAL A 35 8.26 -16.69 20.71
C VAL A 35 6.99 -17.45 21.05
N ALA A 36 6.75 -17.67 22.35
CA ALA A 36 5.48 -18.18 22.85
C ALA A 36 4.39 -17.11 22.73
N ASN A 37 3.27 -17.47 22.10
CA ASN A 37 2.10 -16.59 22.00
C ASN A 37 1.30 -16.55 23.32
N GLN A 38 0.20 -15.79 23.35
CA GLN A 38 -0.68 -15.68 24.51
C GLN A 38 -1.39 -16.99 24.92
N TYR A 39 -1.37 -18.01 24.05
CA TYR A 39 -1.94 -19.33 24.29
C TYR A 39 -0.88 -20.36 24.73
N GLY A 40 0.40 -19.98 24.74
CA GLY A 40 1.52 -20.87 25.07
C GLY A 40 2.13 -21.61 23.88
N ASP A 41 1.64 -21.38 22.65
CA ASP A 41 2.20 -22.01 21.45
C ASP A 41 3.44 -21.27 20.96
N MET A 42 4.44 -22.03 20.52
CA MET A 42 5.63 -21.47 19.88
C MET A 42 5.30 -21.04 18.44
N VAL A 43 5.45 -19.74 18.17
CA VAL A 43 5.27 -19.15 16.84
C VAL A 43 6.62 -18.68 16.32
N LYS A 44 6.93 -19.06 15.08
CA LYS A 44 8.10 -18.55 14.36
C LYS A 44 7.81 -17.15 13.83
N MET A 45 8.62 -16.19 14.22
CA MET A 45 8.57 -14.78 13.83
C MET A 45 9.55 -14.50 12.69
N TYR A 46 9.26 -13.47 11.88
CA TYR A 46 10.07 -13.14 10.71
C TYR A 46 11.44 -12.52 11.05
N GLY A 47 11.45 -11.54 11.95
CA GLY A 47 12.67 -10.99 12.55
C GLY A 47 13.49 -9.99 11.75
N ASN A 48 13.04 -9.55 10.57
CA ASN A 48 13.73 -8.50 9.80
C ASN A 48 12.81 -7.37 9.32
N GLY A 49 13.38 -6.16 9.24
CA GLY A 49 12.77 -4.99 8.60
C GLY A 49 11.46 -4.53 9.26
N ILE A 50 10.56 -3.94 8.46
CA ILE A 50 9.29 -3.39 8.96
C ILE A 50 8.29 -4.48 9.37
N TYR A 51 8.52 -5.72 8.94
CA TYR A 51 7.70 -6.90 9.26
C TYR A 51 8.35 -7.81 10.32
N ALA A 52 9.36 -7.32 11.06
CA ALA A 52 10.13 -8.14 11.98
C ALA A 52 9.30 -8.84 13.06
N HIS A 53 8.19 -8.21 13.47
CA HIS A 53 7.29 -8.71 14.50
C HIS A 53 6.03 -9.38 13.93
N ASP A 54 5.96 -9.59 12.62
CA ASP A 54 4.94 -10.45 12.02
C ASP A 54 5.41 -11.91 12.02
N SER A 55 4.45 -12.84 11.94
CA SER A 55 4.77 -14.26 11.86
C SER A 55 5.53 -14.57 10.58
N TYR A 56 6.30 -15.65 10.61
CA TYR A 56 7.05 -16.15 9.45
C TYR A 56 6.13 -16.51 8.27
N PHE A 57 4.84 -16.71 8.51
CA PHE A 57 3.82 -16.89 7.48
C PHE A 57 3.29 -15.56 6.92
N ALA A 58 3.02 -14.58 7.79
CA ALA A 58 2.41 -13.31 7.40
C ALA A 58 3.40 -12.38 6.68
N ALA A 59 4.63 -12.25 7.18
CA ALA A 59 5.61 -11.31 6.62
C ALA A 59 5.90 -11.56 5.13
N PRO A 60 6.11 -12.80 4.64
CA PRO A 60 6.33 -13.04 3.21
C PRO A 60 5.12 -12.70 2.33
N ILE A 61 3.89 -12.79 2.85
CA ILE A 61 2.68 -12.39 2.12
C ILE A 61 2.67 -10.86 1.91
N PHE A 62 3.01 -10.10 2.94
CA PHE A 62 3.13 -8.64 2.82
C PHE A 62 4.28 -8.24 1.89
N ILE A 63 5.47 -8.84 2.07
CA ILE A 63 6.62 -8.58 1.19
C ILE A 63 6.29 -8.90 -0.28
N GLY A 64 5.66 -10.05 -0.55
CA GLY A 64 5.22 -10.41 -1.90
C GLY A 64 4.20 -9.43 -2.47
N THR A 65 3.31 -8.92 -1.63
CA THR A 65 2.36 -7.86 -2.01
C THR A 65 3.09 -6.56 -2.34
N ASP A 66 4.11 -6.19 -1.56
CA ASP A 66 4.92 -4.99 -1.80
C ASP A 66 5.67 -5.06 -3.13
N PHE A 67 6.19 -6.24 -3.51
CA PHE A 67 6.76 -6.46 -4.84
C PHE A 67 5.73 -6.17 -5.95
N MET A 68 4.52 -6.70 -5.82
CA MET A 68 3.43 -6.47 -6.79
C MET A 68 3.08 -4.97 -6.84
N ILE A 69 2.95 -4.33 -5.67
CA ILE A 69 2.61 -2.92 -5.57
C ILE A 69 3.68 -2.05 -6.25
N LEU A 70 4.94 -2.28 -5.97
CA LEU A 70 6.05 -1.46 -6.46
C LEU A 70 6.26 -1.62 -7.98
N PHE A 71 6.29 -2.85 -8.48
CA PHE A 71 6.71 -3.13 -9.86
C PHE A 71 5.56 -3.23 -10.87
N ILE A 72 4.33 -3.50 -10.43
CA ILE A 72 3.18 -3.66 -11.31
C ILE A 72 2.18 -2.54 -11.09
N PHE A 73 1.74 -2.37 -9.84
CA PHE A 73 0.63 -1.47 -9.54
C PHE A 73 1.00 0.00 -9.61
N VAL A 74 2.16 0.43 -9.09
CA VAL A 74 2.61 1.83 -9.18
C VAL A 74 2.77 2.30 -10.64
N PRO A 75 3.42 1.54 -11.55
CA PRO A 75 3.43 1.89 -12.97
C PRO A 75 2.03 1.99 -13.59
N LEU A 76 1.11 1.10 -13.21
CA LEU A 76 -0.28 1.14 -13.67
C LEU A 76 -1.03 2.37 -13.13
N PHE A 77 -0.83 2.75 -11.87
CA PHE A 77 -1.39 3.96 -11.29
C PHE A 77 -0.87 5.19 -12.05
N LEU A 78 0.43 5.30 -12.27
CA LEU A 78 1.02 6.40 -13.05
C LEU A 78 0.40 6.47 -14.46
N TYR A 79 0.27 5.33 -15.14
CA TYR A 79 -0.32 5.27 -16.48
C TYR A 79 -1.79 5.73 -16.51
N THR A 80 -2.60 5.29 -15.54
CA THR A 80 -4.01 5.69 -15.44
C THR A 80 -4.17 7.16 -15.05
N TYR A 81 -3.32 7.65 -14.15
CA TYR A 81 -3.23 9.07 -13.78
C TYR A 81 -2.93 9.97 -14.99
N PHE A 82 -1.89 9.64 -15.78
CA PHE A 82 -1.52 10.43 -16.96
C PHE A 82 -2.59 10.39 -18.05
N GLN A 83 -3.27 9.25 -18.25
CA GLN A 83 -4.39 9.17 -19.19
C GLN A 83 -5.52 10.09 -18.77
N ASN A 84 -5.93 10.06 -17.50
CA ASN A 84 -7.01 10.91 -17.00
C ASN A 84 -6.63 12.40 -17.04
N ALA A 85 -5.36 12.74 -16.85
CA ALA A 85 -4.84 14.10 -16.98
C ALA A 85 -4.80 14.63 -18.43
N LYS A 86 -4.67 13.76 -19.43
CA LYS A 86 -4.70 14.12 -20.86
C LYS A 86 -6.13 14.29 -21.41
N GLY A 87 -7.09 13.56 -20.85
CA GLY A 87 -8.50 13.68 -21.19
C GLY A 87 -9.36 12.91 -20.21
N SER A 88 -10.33 13.57 -19.59
CA SER A 88 -11.21 12.97 -18.59
C SER A 88 -12.54 12.55 -19.22
N ASN A 89 -12.67 11.26 -19.51
CA ASN A 89 -13.93 10.63 -19.90
C ASN A 89 -14.44 9.74 -18.76
N ASN A 90 -15.72 9.34 -18.78
CA ASN A 90 -16.26 8.46 -17.73
C ASN A 90 -15.48 7.13 -17.63
N SER A 91 -15.00 6.60 -18.76
CA SER A 91 -14.17 5.40 -18.78
C SER A 91 -12.77 5.60 -18.15
N THR A 92 -12.15 6.78 -18.29
CA THR A 92 -10.83 7.04 -17.66
C THR A 92 -10.99 7.30 -16.17
N LYS A 93 -12.06 7.98 -15.76
CA LYS A 93 -12.42 8.14 -14.34
C LYS A 93 -12.70 6.80 -13.67
N LEU A 94 -13.39 5.88 -14.35
CA LEU A 94 -13.65 4.53 -13.82
C LEU A 94 -12.35 3.73 -13.65
N LYS A 95 -11.42 3.78 -14.62
CA LYS A 95 -10.08 3.16 -14.48
C LYS A 95 -9.30 3.75 -13.30
N LEU A 96 -9.35 5.08 -13.14
CA LEU A 96 -8.70 5.75 -12.03
C LEU A 96 -9.33 5.34 -10.69
N MET A 97 -10.66 5.27 -10.62
CA MET A 97 -11.38 4.75 -9.46
C MET A 97 -10.94 3.32 -9.11
N SER A 98 -10.77 2.44 -10.10
CA SER A 98 -10.30 1.06 -9.86
C SER A 98 -8.92 1.00 -9.22
N VAL A 99 -7.95 1.81 -9.69
CA VAL A 99 -6.63 1.85 -9.04
C VAL A 99 -6.72 2.44 -7.64
N TYR A 100 -7.52 3.48 -7.43
CA TYR A 100 -7.76 4.01 -6.08
C TYR A 100 -8.32 2.96 -5.11
N SER A 101 -9.25 2.12 -5.56
CA SER A 101 -9.79 1.02 -4.75
C SER A 101 -8.73 -0.01 -4.35
N VAL A 102 -7.82 -0.38 -5.27
CA VAL A 102 -6.73 -1.31 -4.97
C VAL A 102 -5.73 -0.68 -4.00
N ALA A 103 -5.36 0.59 -4.21
CA ALA A 103 -4.48 1.31 -3.29
C ALA A 103 -5.10 1.42 -1.89
N PHE A 104 -6.40 1.69 -1.82
CA PHE A 104 -7.16 1.72 -0.57
C PHE A 104 -7.17 0.38 0.14
N TYR A 105 -7.41 -0.72 -0.58
CA TYR A 105 -7.36 -2.07 -0.02
C TYR A 105 -5.97 -2.38 0.55
N TYR A 106 -4.90 -2.11 -0.20
CA TYR A 106 -3.53 -2.29 0.27
C TYR A 106 -3.24 -1.48 1.54
N ALA A 107 -3.63 -0.20 1.55
CA ALA A 107 -3.45 0.68 2.71
C ALA A 107 -4.22 0.20 3.95
N ALA A 108 -5.44 -0.32 3.76
CA ALA A 108 -6.24 -0.91 4.82
C ALA A 108 -5.59 -2.19 5.36
N SER A 109 -5.13 -3.08 4.49
CA SER A 109 -4.41 -4.30 4.87
C SER A 109 -3.17 -4.00 5.71
N LEU A 110 -2.39 -2.97 5.36
CA LEU A 110 -1.24 -2.57 6.17
C LEU A 110 -1.63 -1.91 7.49
N SER A 111 -2.65 -1.04 7.48
CA SER A 111 -3.08 -0.30 8.66
C SER A 111 -3.65 -1.21 9.76
N PHE A 112 -4.34 -2.29 9.36
CA PHE A 112 -5.05 -3.17 10.29
C PHE A 112 -4.50 -4.60 10.36
N GLY A 113 -3.69 -5.03 9.39
CA GLY A 113 -3.21 -6.40 9.29
C GLY A 113 -1.74 -6.61 9.66
N VAL A 114 -0.92 -5.55 9.63
CA VAL A 114 0.50 -5.63 9.99
C VAL A 114 0.69 -5.25 11.46
N THR A 115 1.63 -5.92 12.12
CA THR A 115 2.01 -5.59 13.50
C THR A 115 2.54 -4.16 13.59
N TYR A 116 2.17 -3.43 14.64
CA TYR A 116 2.55 -2.03 14.81
C TYR A 116 4.08 -1.82 14.67
N ASN A 117 4.47 -0.92 13.78
CA ASN A 117 5.86 -0.61 13.47
C ASN A 117 6.04 0.90 13.20
N ARG A 118 7.28 1.32 12.93
CA ARG A 118 7.65 2.73 12.71
C ARG A 118 6.92 3.41 11.55
N TYR A 119 6.39 2.62 10.60
CA TYR A 119 5.71 3.11 9.41
C TYR A 119 4.19 3.21 9.59
N HIS A 120 3.66 2.86 10.76
CA HIS A 120 2.22 2.85 11.00
C HIS A 120 1.52 4.18 10.65
N LEU A 121 2.13 5.32 10.98
CA LEU A 121 1.59 6.63 10.60
C LEU A 121 1.56 6.86 9.07
N LEU A 122 2.51 6.30 8.33
CA LEU A 122 2.49 6.35 6.86
C LEU A 122 1.38 5.47 6.29
N TYR A 123 1.08 4.33 6.91
CA TYR A 123 -0.04 3.47 6.50
C TYR A 123 -1.38 4.18 6.69
N ILE A 124 -1.57 4.83 7.84
CA ILE A 124 -2.77 5.65 8.12
C ILE A 124 -2.85 6.85 7.17
N GLY A 125 -1.73 7.51 6.88
CA GLY A 125 -1.66 8.60 5.90
C GLY A 125 -2.06 8.13 4.50
N LEU A 126 -1.53 6.99 4.05
CA LEU A 126 -1.90 6.38 2.76
C LEU A 126 -3.39 5.97 2.75
N PHE A 127 -3.88 5.37 3.83
CA PHE A 127 -5.28 4.94 3.97
C PHE A 127 -6.24 6.12 3.86
N THR A 128 -5.98 7.21 4.58
CA THR A 128 -6.82 8.42 4.52
C THR A 128 -6.75 9.07 3.14
N CYS A 129 -5.56 9.22 2.56
CA CYS A 129 -5.42 9.82 1.22
C CYS A 129 -6.14 9.02 0.15
N THR A 130 -6.00 7.69 0.16
CA THR A 130 -6.66 6.79 -0.81
C THR A 130 -8.18 6.77 -0.62
N LEU A 131 -8.67 6.80 0.62
CA LEU A 131 -10.11 6.89 0.92
C LEU A 131 -10.72 8.18 0.36
N PHE A 132 -10.14 9.34 0.69
CA PHE A 132 -10.66 10.63 0.23
C PHE A 132 -10.54 10.79 -1.30
N GLY A 133 -9.45 10.29 -1.89
CA GLY A 133 -9.29 10.35 -3.35
C GLY A 133 -10.27 9.44 -4.08
N LEU A 134 -10.56 8.25 -3.54
CA LEU A 134 -11.58 7.35 -4.08
C LEU A 134 -12.96 8.03 -4.09
N PHE A 135 -13.40 8.59 -2.96
CA PHE A 135 -14.68 9.31 -2.88
C PHE A 135 -14.73 10.56 -3.76
N SER A 136 -13.61 11.29 -3.89
CA SER A 136 -13.52 12.45 -4.79
C SER A 136 -13.75 12.07 -6.25
N ILE A 137 -13.18 10.94 -6.70
CA ILE A 137 -13.39 10.44 -8.06
C ILE A 137 -14.81 9.91 -8.24
N MET A 138 -15.33 9.14 -7.27
CA MET A 138 -16.70 8.62 -7.30
C MET A 138 -17.73 9.72 -7.48
N ARG A 139 -17.57 10.86 -6.81
CA ARG A 139 -18.47 12.01 -6.93
C ARG A 139 -18.43 12.67 -8.32
N LYS A 140 -17.35 12.50 -9.08
CA LYS A 140 -17.11 13.12 -10.38
C LYS A 140 -17.56 12.25 -11.57
N ILE A 141 -17.98 11.01 -11.31
CA ILE A 141 -18.56 10.09 -12.30
C ILE A 141 -20.06 10.34 -12.36
#